data_AF-A0A0H3DA94-F1
#
_entry.id   AF-A0A0H3DA94-F1
#
_cell.length_a   1.000
_cell.length_b   1.000
_cell.length_c   1.000
_cell.angle_alpha   90.00
_cell.angle_beta   90.00
_cell.angle_gamma   90.00
#
_symmetry.space_group_name_H-M   'P 1'
#
loop_
_entity.id
_entity.type
_entity.pdbx_description
1 polymer ?
#
loop_
_entity_poly.entity_id
_entity_poly.type
_entity_poly.pdbx_seq_one_letter_code
_entity_poly.pdbx_strand_id
1 'polypeptide(L)'
;MERTLIVARMDPDSAESVAGIFGESDAGELPATVGVTARSLFSYQGLYFHLIEAERPLAEGLAKARKSPLWTDINTKLDAFITPYDPQTWRGPADAMAHRFYSWRAV
;
A
#
# COMPACT_ATOMS: atom_id res chain seq x y z
N MET A 1 -6.74 -14.11 -7.81
CA MET A 1 -6.98 -12.78 -7.24
C MET A 1 -6.76 -12.75 -5.73
N GLU A 2 -5.58 -12.29 -5.36
CA GLU A 2 -5.18 -11.97 -4.00
C GLU A 2 -5.53 -10.53 -3.64
N ARG A 3 -5.78 -10.31 -2.35
CA ARG A 3 -6.05 -8.99 -1.79
C ARG A 3 -5.18 -8.77 -0.57
N THR A 4 -4.44 -7.68 -0.57
CA THR A 4 -3.67 -7.20 0.57
C THR A 4 -4.26 -5.88 1.02
N LEU A 5 -4.59 -5.76 2.30
CA LEU A 5 -5.05 -4.52 2.90
C LEU A 5 -4.00 -4.03 3.88
N ILE A 6 -3.49 -2.82 3.66
CA ILE A 6 -2.58 -2.12 4.56
C ILE A 6 -3.40 -1.09 5.34
N VAL A 7 -3.18 -1.01 6.65
CA VAL A 7 -3.82 -0.04 7.55
C VAL A 7 -2.75 0.83 8.19
N ALA A 8 -2.92 2.14 8.09
CA ALA A 8 -2.03 3.13 8.65
C ALA A 8 -2.83 4.36 9.13
N ARG A 9 -2.13 5.40 9.58
CA ARG A 9 -2.71 6.71 9.88
C ARG A 9 -2.29 7.71 8.82
N MET A 10 -3.21 8.64 8.53
CA MET A 10 -3.00 9.73 7.58
C MET A 10 -3.93 10.88 7.95
N ASP A 11 -3.44 12.11 7.84
CA ASP A 11 -4.29 13.29 7.88
C ASP A 11 -5.25 13.29 6.68
N PRO A 12 -6.58 13.38 6.86
CA PRO A 12 -7.54 13.43 5.76
C PRO A 12 -7.22 14.50 4.70
N ASP A 13 -6.65 15.64 5.09
CA ASP A 13 -6.30 16.73 4.19
C ASP A 13 -5.11 16.38 3.28
N SER A 14 -4.37 15.31 3.60
CA SER A 14 -3.27 14.80 2.77
C SER A 14 -3.73 13.91 1.61
N ALA A 15 -5.03 13.64 1.47
CA ALA A 15 -5.54 12.66 0.50
C ALA A 15 -5.17 12.98 -0.96
N GLU A 16 -5.24 14.25 -1.38
CA GLU A 16 -4.87 14.65 -2.75
C GLU A 16 -3.38 14.48 -3.01
N SER A 17 -2.52 14.88 -2.07
CA SER A 17 -1.07 14.70 -2.14
C SER A 17 -0.69 13.22 -2.26
N VAL A 18 -1.26 12.37 -1.41
CA VAL A 18 -1.02 10.92 -1.41
C VAL A 18 -1.53 10.29 -2.72
N ALA A 19 -2.70 10.69 -3.20
CA ALA A 19 -3.21 10.23 -4.50
C ALA A 19 -2.28 10.63 -5.66
N GLY A 20 -1.74 11.85 -5.65
CA GLY A 20 -0.76 12.32 -6.64
C GLY A 20 0.53 11.48 -6.65
N ILE A 21 1.08 11.18 -5.47
CA ILE A 21 2.29 10.35 -5.32
C ILE A 21 2.05 8.93 -5.88
N PHE A 22 0.92 8.32 -5.55
CA PHE A 22 0.58 7.01 -6.12
C PHE A 22 0.30 7.10 -7.62
N GLY A 23 -0.34 8.16 -8.12
CA GLY A 23 -0.56 8.37 -9.55
C GLY A 23 0.75 8.44 -10.35
N GLU A 24 1.74 9.15 -9.84
CA GLU A 24 3.09 9.19 -10.43
C GLU A 24 3.74 7.79 -10.44
N SER A 25 3.71 7.09 -9.31
CA SER A 25 4.24 5.73 -9.23
C SER A 25 3.50 4.75 -10.14
N ASP A 26 2.18 4.89 -10.26
CA ASP A 26 1.31 3.98 -11.00
C ASP A 26 1.47 4.17 -12.52
N ALA A 27 1.94 5.34 -12.96
CA ALA A 27 2.36 5.60 -14.34
C ALA A 27 3.72 4.97 -14.70
N GLY A 28 4.51 4.55 -13.71
CA GLY A 28 5.82 3.91 -13.89
C GLY A 28 5.77 2.38 -13.90
N GLU A 29 6.94 1.75 -13.81
CA GLU A 29 7.09 0.28 -13.88
C GLU A 29 6.94 -0.44 -12.52
N LEU A 30 6.89 0.33 -11.42
CA LEU A 30 6.86 -0.22 -10.06
C LEU A 30 5.65 -1.13 -9.79
N PRO A 31 4.39 -0.76 -10.14
CA PRO A 31 3.24 -1.61 -9.88
C PRO A 31 3.30 -2.94 -10.63
N ALA A 32 3.75 -2.91 -11.88
CA ALA A 32 3.94 -4.11 -12.70
C ALA A 32 5.02 -5.04 -12.12
N THR A 33 6.13 -4.45 -11.62
CA THR A 33 7.20 -5.21 -10.94
C THR A 33 6.69 -5.90 -9.68
N VAL A 34 5.82 -5.23 -8.92
CA VAL A 34 5.18 -5.80 -7.71
C VAL A 34 4.10 -6.83 -8.07
N GLY A 35 3.46 -6.70 -9.24
CA GLY A 35 2.34 -7.53 -9.69
C GLY A 35 0.96 -6.98 -9.31
N VAL A 36 0.86 -5.67 -9.05
CA VAL A 36 -0.41 -4.99 -8.73
C VAL A 36 -1.29 -4.95 -9.97
N THR A 37 -2.54 -5.37 -9.85
CA THR A 37 -3.56 -5.25 -10.89
C THR A 37 -4.59 -4.16 -10.59
N ALA A 38 -4.81 -3.84 -9.31
CA ALA A 38 -5.61 -2.68 -8.90
C ALA A 38 -5.14 -2.13 -7.55
N ARG A 39 -5.35 -0.83 -7.36
CA ARG A 39 -5.14 -0.10 -6.11
C ARG A 39 -6.39 0.69 -5.77
N SER A 40 -6.81 0.64 -4.52
CA SER A 40 -7.82 1.55 -3.98
C SER A 40 -7.37 2.06 -2.63
N LEU A 41 -7.42 3.39 -2.48
CA LEU A 41 -7.07 4.09 -1.25
C LEU A 41 -8.34 4.60 -0.60
N PHE A 42 -8.50 4.38 0.69
CA PHE A 42 -9.63 4.88 1.46
C PHE A 42 -9.11 5.58 2.70
N SER A 43 -9.88 6.55 3.20
CA SER A 43 -9.64 7.15 4.50
C SER A 43 -10.91 7.08 5.35
N TYR A 44 -10.74 6.92 6.66
CA TYR A 44 -11.84 6.96 7.62
C TYR A 44 -11.32 7.31 9.01
N GLN A 45 -11.79 8.43 9.59
CA GLN A 45 -11.46 8.83 10.96
C GLN A 45 -9.94 8.88 11.25
N GLY A 46 -9.16 9.49 10.34
CA GLY A 46 -7.69 9.58 10.46
C GLY A 46 -6.94 8.29 10.15
N LEU A 47 -7.64 7.24 9.70
CA LEU A 47 -7.05 6.01 9.18
C LEU A 47 -6.92 6.07 7.67
N TYR A 48 -5.88 5.43 7.19
CA TYR A 48 -5.59 5.17 5.79
C TYR A 48 -5.69 3.68 5.52
N PHE A 49 -6.39 3.32 4.45
CA PHE A 49 -6.55 1.95 3.99
C PHE A 49 -6.06 1.85 2.56
N HIS A 50 -5.19 0.89 2.32
CA HIS A 50 -4.63 0.66 1.00
C HIS A 50 -4.88 -0.78 0.60
N LEU A 51 -5.91 -0.93 -0.23
CA LEU A 51 -6.27 -2.18 -0.85
C LEU A 51 -5.44 -2.36 -2.13
N ILE A 52 -4.71 -3.46 -2.18
CA ILE A 52 -3.96 -3.90 -3.34
C ILE A 52 -4.57 -5.22 -3.82
N GLU A 53 -4.92 -5.28 -5.09
CA GLU A 53 -5.34 -6.51 -5.75
C GLU A 53 -4.25 -6.98 -6.72
N ALA A 54 -4.09 -8.29 -6.82
CA ALA A 54 -3.10 -8.94 -7.70
C ALA A 54 -3.56 -10.34 -8.09
N GLU A 55 -2.99 -10.92 -9.13
CA GLU A 55 -3.28 -12.33 -9.48
C GLU A 55 -2.58 -13.34 -8.58
N ARG A 56 -1.42 -12.97 -8.03
CA ARG A 56 -0.57 -13.81 -7.17
C ARG A 56 -0.18 -13.06 -5.89
N PRO A 57 0.29 -13.77 -4.85
CA PRO A 57 0.81 -13.13 -3.65
C PRO A 57 1.93 -12.12 -3.96
N LEU A 58 1.91 -10.96 -3.30
CA LEU A 58 2.82 -9.85 -3.58
C LEU A 58 4.25 -10.07 -3.09
N ALA A 59 4.52 -11.09 -2.26
CA ALA A 59 5.78 -11.24 -1.53
C ALA A 59 7.01 -11.24 -2.46
N GLU A 60 6.96 -11.98 -3.57
CA GLU A 60 8.07 -12.05 -4.53
C GLU A 60 8.25 -10.72 -5.28
N GLY A 61 7.16 -10.12 -5.76
CA GLY A 61 7.18 -8.83 -6.45
C GLY A 61 7.71 -7.70 -5.55
N LEU A 62 7.28 -7.67 -4.28
CA LEU A 62 7.80 -6.74 -3.28
C LEU A 62 9.30 -6.94 -3.02
N ALA A 63 9.79 -8.18 -2.98
CA ALA A 63 11.21 -8.44 -2.80
C ALA A 63 12.06 -7.92 -3.98
N LYS A 64 11.53 -7.95 -5.21
CA LYS A 64 12.16 -7.34 -6.39
C LYS A 64 12.08 -5.82 -6.34
N ALA A 65 10.89 -5.27 -6.08
CA ALA A 65 10.64 -3.85 -6.05
C ALA A 65 11.50 -3.12 -5.01
N ARG A 66 11.71 -3.68 -3.82
CA ARG A 66 12.58 -3.12 -2.77
C ARG A 66 14.03 -2.84 -3.18
N LYS A 67 14.49 -3.41 -4.30
CA LYS A 67 15.83 -3.18 -4.86
C LYS A 67 15.86 -2.03 -5.87
N SER A 68 14.71 -1.51 -6.26
CA SER A 68 14.57 -0.44 -7.26
C SER A 68 14.63 0.94 -6.62
N PRO A 69 15.27 1.94 -7.25
CA PRO A 69 15.20 3.33 -6.79
C PRO A 69 13.77 3.88 -6.78
N LEU A 70 12.88 3.36 -7.63
CA LEU A 70 11.46 3.74 -7.64
C LEU A 70 10.76 3.39 -6.32
N TRP A 71 11.18 2.30 -5.66
CA TRP A 71 10.66 1.94 -4.35
C TRP A 71 11.11 2.93 -3.28
N THR A 72 12.37 3.33 -3.29
CA THR A 72 12.86 4.34 -2.34
C THR A 72 12.14 5.67 -2.55
N ASP A 73 12.00 6.11 -3.80
CA ASP A 73 11.35 7.38 -4.16
C ASP A 73 9.92 7.47 -3.61
N ILE A 74 9.07 6.47 -3.90
CA ILE A 74 7.68 6.50 -3.42
C ILE A 74 7.60 6.47 -1.89
N ASN A 75 8.43 5.66 -1.20
CA ASN A 75 8.39 5.60 0.26
C ASN A 75 8.83 6.94 0.86
N THR A 76 9.90 7.55 0.35
CA THR A 76 10.36 8.87 0.82
C THR A 76 9.29 9.95 0.62
N LYS A 77 8.56 9.95 -0.50
CA LYS A 77 7.45 10.89 -0.72
C LYS A 77 6.28 10.66 0.24
N LEU A 78 5.98 9.40 0.58
CA LEU A 78 4.88 9.03 1.46
C LEU A 78 5.19 9.21 2.96
N ASP A 79 6.45 9.18 3.37
CA ASP A 79 6.89 9.25 4.78
C ASP A 79 6.38 10.53 5.49
N ALA A 80 6.13 11.62 4.76
CA ALA A 80 5.58 12.86 5.31
C ALA A 80 4.08 12.78 5.64
N PHE A 81 3.36 11.80 5.09
CA PHE A 81 1.89 11.75 5.14
C PHE A 81 1.35 10.51 5.85
N ILE A 82 2.09 9.39 5.81
CA ILE A 82 1.64 8.10 6.33
C ILE A 82 2.46 7.72 7.55
N THR A 83 1.77 7.43 8.65
CA THR A 83 2.39 6.94 9.89
C THR A 83 1.83 5.57 10.27
N PRO A 84 2.61 4.71 10.96
CA PRO A 84 2.12 3.42 11.43
C PRO A 84 0.82 3.53 12.24
N TYR A 85 -0.07 2.56 12.09
CA TYR A 85 -1.32 2.50 12.88
C TYR A 85 -1.04 2.45 14.39
N ASP A 86 -0.08 1.60 14.78
CA ASP A 86 0.46 1.49 16.13
C ASP A 86 1.99 1.73 16.09
N PRO A 87 2.44 2.98 16.31
CA PRO A 87 3.86 3.30 16.30
C PRO A 87 4.66 2.63 17.42
N GLN A 88 4.02 2.24 18.52
CA GLN A 88 4.72 1.68 19.69
C GLN A 88 5.18 0.25 19.45
N THR A 89 4.42 -0.52 18.66
CA THR A 89 4.71 -1.93 18.36
C THR A 89 5.27 -2.15 16.95
N TRP A 90 5.47 -1.07 16.19
CA TRP A 90 5.93 -1.10 14.80
C TRP A 90 7.33 -1.70 14.65
N ARG A 91 7.44 -2.78 13.87
CA ARG A 91 8.73 -3.42 13.49
C ARG A 91 8.97 -3.39 11.98
N GLY A 92 7.99 -2.96 11.20
CA GLY A 92 8.11 -2.76 9.76
C GLY A 92 6.81 -3.01 9.00
N PRO A 93 6.85 -2.97 7.66
CA PRO A 93 5.65 -2.99 6.80
C PRO A 93 4.70 -4.18 7.03
N ALA A 94 5.20 -5.32 7.49
CA ALA A 94 4.39 -6.49 7.80
C ALA A 94 3.37 -6.22 8.93
N ASP A 95 3.68 -5.32 9.87
CA ASP A 95 2.79 -4.97 11.00
C ASP A 95 1.62 -4.06 10.56
N ALA A 96 1.66 -3.46 9.36
CA ALA A 96 0.53 -2.71 8.81
C ALA A 96 -0.47 -3.59 8.04
N MET A 97 -0.14 -4.85 7.75
CA MET A 97 -0.97 -5.71 6.90
C MET A 97 -2.11 -6.33 7.71
N ALA A 98 -3.34 -6.08 7.28
CA ALA A 98 -4.52 -6.71 7.87
C ALA A 98 -4.56 -8.21 7.54
N HIS A 99 -5.10 -9.00 8.47
CA HIS A 99 -5.31 -10.43 8.28
C HIS A 99 -6.69 -10.72 7.68
N ARG A 100 -6.71 -11.24 6.44
CA ARG A 100 -7.94 -11.72 5.81
C ARG A 100 -8.33 -13.07 6.41
N PHE A 101 -9.33 -13.08 7.29
CA PHE A 101 -9.83 -14.29 7.95
C PHE A 101 -10.98 -14.99 7.19
N TYR A 102 -11.59 -14.31 6.21
CA TYR A 102 -12.71 -14.83 5.42
C TYR A 102 -12.67 -14.30 3.98
N SER A 103 -13.15 -15.11 3.03
CA SER A 103 -13.29 -14.72 1.62
C SER A 103 -14.47 -15.44 0.98
N TRP A 104 -15.23 -14.71 0.17
CA TRP A 104 -16.32 -15.25 -0.65
C TRP A 104 -16.38 -14.52 -2.00
N ARG A 105 -16.84 -15.22 -3.04
CA ARG A 105 -17.04 -14.68 -4.38
C ARG A 105 -18.30 -15.33 -4.98
N ALA A 106 -19.24 -14.51 -5.44
CA ALA A 106 -20.35 -14.98 -6.26
C ALA A 106 -19.85 -15.44 -7.63
N VAL A 107 -20.54 -16.42 -8.22
CA VAL A 107 -20.38 -16.82 -9.62
C VAL A 107 -21.02 -15.83 -10.57
#